data_AF-A0A7C1SFR7-F1
#
_entry.id   AF-A0A7C1SFR7-F1
#
_cell.length_a   1.000
_cell.length_b   1.000
_cell.length_c   1.000
_cell.angle_alpha   90.00
_cell.angle_beta   90.00
_cell.angle_gamma   90.00
#
_symmetry.space_group_name_H-M   'P 1'
#
loop_
_entity.id
_entity.type
_entity.pdbx_description
1 polymer ?
#
loop_
_entity_poly.entity_id
_entity_poly.type
_entity_poly.pdbx_seq_one_letter_code
_entity_poly.pdbx_strand_id
1 'polypeptide(L)'
;MSETIIKLENLSKKYGNFIALDTVSFSVRKGEIIGLVGPNGAGKTTLLKLIARLIRPNSGSVFIKNIDCELQNINKNSKNLIEMGFLID
;
A
#
# COMPACT_ATOMS: atom_id res chain seq x y z
N MET A 1 -7.94 -10.93 18.56
CA MET A 1 -7.56 -9.65 17.93
C MET A 1 -7.52 -9.88 16.43
N SER A 2 -8.14 -9.02 15.62
CA SER A 2 -8.11 -9.20 14.16
C SER A 2 -6.72 -8.88 13.61
N GLU A 3 -6.26 -9.73 12.70
CA GLU A 3 -4.91 -9.71 12.16
C GLU A 3 -4.72 -8.61 11.11
N THR A 4 -3.56 -7.94 11.08
CA THR A 4 -3.27 -6.91 10.05
C THR A 4 -2.85 -7.56 8.74
N ILE A 5 -3.52 -7.22 7.64
CA ILE A 5 -3.24 -7.74 6.30
C ILE A 5 -2.53 -6.73 5.39
N ILE A 6 -2.73 -5.44 5.64
CA ILE A 6 -2.05 -4.34 4.93
C ILE A 6 -1.60 -3.32 5.97
N LYS A 7 -0.38 -2.81 5.85
CA LYS A 7 0.14 -1.72 6.68
C LYS A 7 0.88 -0.71 5.82
N LEU A 8 0.58 0.56 6.00
CA LEU A 8 1.31 1.67 5.40
C LEU A 8 2.05 2.43 6.49
N GLU A 9 3.31 2.75 6.23
CA GLU A 9 4.16 3.51 7.13
C GLU A 9 4.79 4.70 6.41
N ASN A 10 4.38 5.90 6.80
CA ASN A 10 4.89 7.19 6.34
C ASN A 10 4.98 7.29 4.81
N LEU A 11 3.95 6.78 4.12
CA LEU A 11 3.94 6.63 2.68
C LEU A 11 3.77 7.99 2.00
N SER A 12 4.74 8.37 1.18
CA SER A 12 4.67 9.62 0.39
C SER A 12 4.89 9.36 -1.10
N LYS A 13 4.20 10.15 -1.93
CA LYS A 13 4.32 10.11 -3.38
C LYS A 13 4.21 11.51 -3.96
N LYS A 14 5.19 11.85 -4.81
CA LYS A 14 5.26 13.11 -5.56
C LYS A 14 5.40 12.84 -7.06
N TYR A 15 4.84 13.72 -7.86
CA TYR A 15 4.98 13.76 -9.32
C TYR A 15 5.50 15.15 -9.70
N GLY A 16 6.81 15.26 -9.96
CA GLY A 16 7.47 16.57 -10.03
C GLY A 16 7.24 17.35 -8.73
N ASN A 17 6.64 18.55 -8.85
CA ASN A 17 6.32 19.41 -7.72
C ASN A 17 4.96 19.11 -7.05
N PHE A 18 4.15 18.22 -7.64
CA PHE A 18 2.84 17.87 -7.10
C PHE A 18 2.94 16.77 -6.04
N ILE A 19 2.45 17.03 -4.83
CA ILE A 19 2.40 16.06 -3.73
C ILE A 19 1.08 15.31 -3.82
N ALA A 20 1.12 14.05 -4.24
CA ALA A 20 -0.06 13.22 -4.35
C ALA A 20 -0.41 12.52 -3.01
N LEU A 21 0.59 12.19 -2.20
CA LEU A 21 0.44 11.66 -0.85
C LEU A 21 1.57 12.17 0.03
N ASP A 22 1.24 12.50 1.27
CA ASP A 22 2.18 13.03 2.25
C ASP A 22 2.08 12.26 3.57
N THR A 23 3.07 11.40 3.84
CA THR A 23 3.27 10.69 5.12
C THR A 23 2.07 9.86 5.60
N VAL A 24 1.35 9.23 4.68
CA VAL A 24 0.16 8.43 5.00
C VAL A 24 0.52 7.16 5.77
N SER A 25 -0.10 6.96 6.93
CA SER A 25 0.09 5.77 7.79
C SER A 25 -1.24 5.23 8.28
N PHE A 26 -1.53 3.96 7.99
CA PHE A 26 -2.66 3.23 8.56
C PHE A 26 -2.47 1.72 8.36
N SER A 27 -3.30 0.91 9.00
CA SER A 27 -3.38 -0.53 8.77
C SER A 27 -4.80 -0.97 8.46
N VAL A 28 -4.90 -2.08 7.72
CA VAL A 28 -6.15 -2.76 7.39
C VAL A 28 -6.08 -4.15 7.98
N ARG A 29 -7.11 -4.53 8.73
CA ARG A 29 -7.22 -5.84 9.35
C ARG A 29 -8.05 -6.79 8.50
N LYS A 30 -7.85 -8.09 8.72
CA LYS A 30 -8.61 -9.15 8.06
C LYS A 30 -10.11 -8.95 8.31
N GLY A 31 -10.88 -8.86 7.23
CA GLY A 31 -12.32 -8.65 7.25
C GLY A 31 -12.77 -7.19 7.35
N GLU A 32 -11.84 -6.23 7.41
CA GLU A 32 -12.21 -4.81 7.35
C GLU A 32 -12.50 -4.36 5.91
N ILE A 33 -13.55 -3.56 5.77
CA ILE A 33 -13.86 -2.85 4.52
C ILE A 33 -13.46 -1.38 4.73
N ILE A 34 -12.64 -0.85 3.82
CA ILE A 34 -12.20 0.54 3.88
C ILE A 34 -12.71 1.30 2.66
N GLY A 35 -13.40 2.41 2.92
CA GLY A 35 -13.77 3.39 1.90
C GLY A 35 -12.71 4.49 1.79
N LEU A 36 -12.17 4.71 0.58
CA LEU A 36 -11.27 5.82 0.31
C LEU A 36 -12.03 6.97 -0.34
N VAL A 37 -12.29 8.04 0.42
CA VAL A 37 -13.15 9.16 0.02
C VAL A 37 -12.35 10.47 -0.01
N GLY A 38 -12.70 11.36 -0.94
CA GLY A 38 -12.08 12.68 -1.09
C GLY A 38 -12.32 13.27 -2.49
N PRO A 39 -12.01 14.55 -2.72
CA PRO A 39 -12.20 15.20 -4.02
C PRO A 39 -11.29 14.60 -5.11
N ASN A 40 -11.57 14.94 -6.37
CA ASN A 40 -10.67 14.60 -7.48
C ASN A 40 -9.29 15.22 -7.24
N GLY A 41 -8.23 14.47 -7.52
CA GLY A 41 -6.84 14.89 -7.26
C GLY A 41 -6.33 14.63 -5.84
N ALA A 42 -7.17 14.19 -4.87
CA ALA A 42 -6.76 13.94 -3.48
C ALA A 42 -5.80 12.74 -3.27
N GLY A 43 -5.27 12.12 -4.34
CA GLY A 43 -4.32 11.01 -4.23
C GLY A 43 -4.93 9.60 -4.09
N LYS A 44 -6.26 9.45 -4.18
CA LYS A 44 -6.95 8.16 -3.99
C LYS A 44 -6.43 7.04 -4.91
N THR A 45 -6.45 7.28 -6.22
CA THR A 45 -5.93 6.34 -7.21
C THR A 45 -4.43 6.10 -7.03
N THR A 46 -3.68 7.11 -6.60
CA THR A 46 -2.25 6.99 -6.30
C THR A 46 -2.00 6.03 -5.14
N LEU A 47 -2.78 6.14 -4.06
CA LEU A 47 -2.71 5.25 -2.90
C LEU A 47 -3.00 3.80 -3.29
N LEU A 48 -4.08 3.56 -4.04
CA LEU A 48 -4.43 2.23 -4.52
C LEU A 48 -3.34 1.64 -5.42
N LYS A 49 -2.77 2.43 -6.34
CA LYS A 49 -1.65 1.98 -7.19
C LYS A 49 -0.39 1.65 -6.39
N LEU A 50 -0.12 2.35 -5.28
CA LEU A 50 1.01 2.04 -4.40
C LEU A 50 0.80 0.74 -3.63
N ILE A 51 -0.41 0.53 -3.08
CA ILE A 51 -0.78 -0.72 -2.40
C ILE A 51 -0.69 -1.90 -3.37
N ALA A 52 -1.26 -1.75 -4.57
CA ALA A 52 -1.18 -2.74 -5.64
C ALA A 52 0.21 -2.86 -6.28
N ARG A 53 1.22 -2.12 -5.79
CA ARG A 53 2.60 -2.15 -6.27
C ARG A 53 2.75 -1.83 -7.78
N LEU A 54 1.78 -1.14 -8.36
CA LEU A 54 1.81 -0.68 -9.75
C LEU A 54 2.74 0.53 -9.94
N ILE A 55 3.04 1.24 -8.85
CA ILE A 55 4.01 2.34 -8.80
C ILE A 55 4.84 2.26 -7.51
N ARG A 56 6.02 2.89 -7.51
CA ARG A 56 6.87 2.99 -6.30
C ARG A 56 6.61 4.28 -5.52
N PRO A 57 6.65 4.24 -4.18
CA PRO A 57 6.63 5.46 -3.37
C PRO A 57 7.94 6.23 -3.51
N ASN A 58 7.92 7.51 -3.13
CA ASN A 58 9.15 8.28 -2.98
C ASN A 58 9.80 8.02 -1.61
N SER A 59 8.99 7.79 -0.58
CA SER A 59 9.43 7.44 0.78
C SER A 59 8.35 6.63 1.50
N GLY A 60 8.73 6.00 2.60
CA GLY A 60 7.85 5.16 3.40
C GLY A 60 7.80 3.71 2.91
N SER A 61 6.85 2.95 3.44
CA SER A 61 6.74 1.52 3.15
C SER A 61 5.30 1.02 3.15
N VAL A 62 5.06 0.01 2.33
CA VAL A 62 3.83 -0.76 2.19
C VAL A 62 4.17 -2.19 2.60
N PHE A 63 3.40 -2.73 3.53
CA PHE A 63 3.49 -4.11 3.97
C PHE A 63 2.20 -4.83 3.64
N ILE A 64 2.30 -6.03 3.10
CA ILE A 64 1.15 -6.88 2.80
C ILE A 64 1.45 -8.27 3.34
N LYS A 65 0.42 -8.93 3.88
CA LYS A 65 0.50 -10.27 4.45
C LYS A 65 0.54 -11.35 3.35
N ASN A 66 1.61 -12.13 3.28
CA ASN A 66 1.79 -13.19 2.27
C ASN A 66 1.02 -14.48 2.63
N ILE A 67 1.13 -15.50 1.77
CA ILE A 67 0.57 -16.86 1.99
C ILE A 67 1.10 -17.55 3.25
N ASP A 68 2.36 -17.30 3.63
CA ASP A 68 2.97 -17.85 4.86
C ASP A 68 2.54 -17.10 6.13
N CYS A 69 1.60 -16.17 5.97
CA CYS A 69 1.04 -15.36 7.02
C CYS A 69 1.96 -14.28 7.64
N GLU A 70 2.99 -13.87 6.91
CA GLU A 70 3.95 -12.86 7.32
C GLU A 70 3.70 -11.50 6.63
N LEU A 71 3.80 -10.41 7.40
CA LEU A 71 3.76 -9.05 6.84
C LEU A 71 5.10 -8.71 6.20
N GLN A 72 5.13 -8.64 4.87
CA GLN A 72 6.36 -8.34 4.13
C GLN A 72 6.35 -6.91 3.59
N ASN A 73 7.47 -6.21 3.76
CA ASN A 73 7.70 -4.94 3.09
C ASN A 73 7.86 -5.17 1.60
N ILE A 74 6.87 -4.78 0.82
CA ILE A 74 6.89 -5.03 -0.61
C ILE A 74 7.87 -4.10 -1.33
N ASN A 75 8.16 -2.90 -0.80
CA ASN A 75 9.01 -1.92 -1.48
C ASN A 75 10.48 -2.35 -1.65
N LYS A 76 10.98 -3.26 -0.81
CA LYS A 76 12.37 -3.71 -0.82
C LYS A 76 12.65 -4.90 -1.74
N ASN A 77 11.61 -5.57 -2.23
CA ASN A 77 11.78 -6.74 -3.09
C ASN A 77 11.79 -6.36 -4.57
N SER A 78 12.44 -7.12 -5.44
CA SER A 78 12.37 -6.95 -6.91
C SER A 78 11.28 -7.81 -7.54
N LYS A 79 10.76 -8.80 -6.79
CA LYS A 79 9.72 -9.72 -7.20
C LYS A 79 8.36 -9.03 -7.35
N ASN A 80 7.54 -9.49 -8.29
CA ASN A 80 6.16 -9.01 -8.42
C ASN A 80 5.27 -9.59 -7.28
N LEU A 81 4.03 -9.09 -7.13
CA LEU A 81 3.16 -9.55 -6.05
C LEU A 81 2.83 -11.05 -6.12
N ILE A 82 2.69 -11.61 -7.31
CA ILE A 82 2.40 -13.04 -7.53
C ILE A 82 3.59 -13.89 -7.06
N GLU A 83 4.82 -13.52 -7.42
CA GLU A 83 6.07 -14.17 -7.00
C GLU A 83 6.34 -14.02 -5.49
N MET A 84 5.73 -13.02 -4.84
CA MET A 84 5.75 -12.84 -3.40
C MET A 84 4.65 -13.64 -2.68
N GLY A 85 3.86 -14.42 -3.42
CA GLY A 85 2.77 -15.22 -2.86
C GLY A 85 1.54 -14.40 -2.50
N PHE A 86 1.27 -13.29 -3.18
CA PHE A 86 -0.02 -12.60 -3.08
C PHE A 86 -0.91 -13.08 -4.22
N LEU A 87 -2.05 -13.67 -3.87
CA LEU A 87 -3.13 -13.98 -4.82
C LEU A 87 -3.83 -12.65 -5.18
N ILE A 88 -3.83 -12.31 -6.46
CA ILE A 88 -4.61 -11.21 -7.02
C ILE A 88 -5.67 -11.87 -7.89
N ASP A 89 -6.80 -12.23 -7.29
CA ASP A 89 -8.01 -12.61 -8.03
C ASP A 89 -8.88 -11.36 -8.26
#